data_AF-A0A5D0CXZ0-F1
#
_entry.id   AF-A0A5D0CXZ0-F1
#
_cell.length_a   1.000
_cell.length_b   1.000
_cell.length_c   1.000
_cell.angle_alpha   90.00
_cell.angle_beta   90.00
_cell.angle_gamma   90.00
#
_symmetry.space_group_name_H-M   'P 1'
#
loop_
_entity.id
_entity.type
_entity.pdbx_description
1 polymer ?
#
loop_
_entity_poly.entity_id
_entity_poly.type
_entity_poly.pdbx_seq_one_letter_code
_entity_poly.pdbx_strand_id
1 'polypeptide(L)'
;MCATSFMLWYDTLEIYFICSIVPRLRKMLQTCASRIFSRRKIAAMTCLVDRKPYQTPTILLPMSVRDEIAADTYDRLPREACGALFGARNPELIVVENYRPLTNAAENPDHAFLLKPEEWVKCCFTPNFIGIYHSHPTTLPEPSATDLEDLPRFGSLFPLYMIGSPVSFGDGKAAAQAKKPPDDPDDFLLNAYFIEETERLKYDLSKIMITFC
;
A
#
# COMPACT_ATOMS: atom_id res chain seq x y z
N MET A 1 7.41 45.41 49.68
CA MET A 1 5.94 45.60 49.75
C MET A 1 5.40 45.75 48.33
N CYS A 2 4.25 45.10 48.04
CA CYS A 2 3.46 45.05 46.78
C CYS A 2 4.10 44.34 45.57
N ALA A 3 3.59 43.17 45.13
CA ALA A 3 2.38 42.92 44.30
C ALA A 3 2.62 43.38 42.84
N THR A 4 2.47 42.56 41.78
CA THR A 4 1.24 41.89 41.33
C THR A 4 1.52 40.85 40.22
N SER A 5 0.59 39.89 40.10
CA SER A 5 0.38 38.89 39.04
C SER A 5 0.66 39.33 37.59
N PHE A 6 1.05 38.37 36.74
CA PHE A 6 0.29 38.09 35.51
C PHE A 6 0.54 36.64 35.06
N MET A 7 -0.47 35.82 35.27
CA MET A 7 -0.64 34.49 34.72
C MET A 7 -1.19 34.68 33.31
N LEU A 8 -0.43 34.32 32.28
CA LEU A 8 -0.97 34.07 30.95
C LEU A 8 -0.61 32.64 30.57
N TRP A 9 -1.64 31.80 30.62
CA TRP A 9 -1.73 30.55 29.91
C TRP A 9 -1.17 30.70 28.49
N TYR A 10 -0.20 29.87 28.13
CA TYR A 10 -0.02 29.44 26.75
C TYR A 10 -0.09 27.92 26.77
N ASP A 11 -1.06 27.40 26.04
CA ASP A 11 -1.39 25.99 25.94
C ASP A 11 -0.18 25.16 25.48
N THR A 12 -0.10 23.94 26.01
CA THR A 12 0.96 22.95 25.78
C THR A 12 1.12 22.56 24.30
N LEU A 13 0.29 23.07 23.40
CA LEU A 13 0.27 22.73 21.98
C LEU A 13 1.22 23.58 21.11
N GLU A 14 1.57 24.82 21.50
CA GLU A 14 2.46 25.65 20.65
C GLU A 14 3.94 25.28 20.76
N ILE A 15 4.37 24.65 21.86
CA ILE A 15 5.75 24.15 21.99
C ILE A 15 6.00 22.98 21.02
N TYR A 16 4.97 22.19 20.70
CA TYR A 16 5.06 21.08 19.73
C TYR A 16 5.28 21.58 18.30
N PHE A 17 4.69 22.72 17.91
CA PHE A 17 4.78 23.22 16.54
C PHE A 17 6.18 23.80 16.20
N ILE A 18 6.87 24.36 17.20
CA ILE A 18 8.21 24.94 17.02
C ILE A 18 9.29 23.84 16.88
N CYS A 19 9.09 22.66 17.47
CA CYS A 19 10.10 21.59 17.45
C CYS A 19 10.19 20.81 16.13
N SER A 20 9.16 20.85 15.28
CA SER A 20 9.16 20.21 13.96
C SER A 20 9.87 21.00 12.86
N ILE A 21 10.22 22.28 13.08
CA ILE A 21 10.63 23.19 11.99
C ILE A 21 12.13 23.51 11.99
N VAL A 22 12.87 23.33 13.10
CA VAL A 22 14.30 23.73 13.15
C VAL A 22 15.18 22.71 13.89
N PRO A 23 16.01 21.89 13.18
CA PRO A 23 16.93 20.93 13.79
C PRO A 23 17.95 21.55 14.76
N ARG A 24 18.19 22.87 14.68
CA ARG A 24 19.13 23.61 15.54
C ARG A 24 18.59 23.96 16.94
N LEU A 25 17.29 23.88 17.21
CA LEU A 25 16.73 24.14 18.56
C LEU A 25 16.79 22.92 19.49
N ARG A 26 17.12 21.73 18.96
CA ARG A 26 17.25 20.47 19.69
C ARG A 26 18.31 20.52 20.80
N LYS A 27 19.42 21.24 20.57
CA LYS A 27 20.51 21.40 21.56
C LYS A 27 20.18 22.39 22.68
N MET A 28 19.25 23.31 22.47
CA MET A 28 18.91 24.34 23.47
C MET A 28 17.84 23.85 24.46
N LEU A 29 16.91 23.02 24.00
CA LEU A 29 15.86 22.44 24.87
C LEU A 29 16.39 21.29 25.76
N GLN A 30 17.45 20.59 25.35
CA GLN A 30 18.08 19.55 26.16
C GLN A 30 18.75 20.11 27.44
N THR A 31 19.27 21.33 27.40
CA THR A 31 19.87 21.97 28.59
C THR A 31 18.81 22.45 29.57
N CYS A 32 17.67 22.99 29.10
CA CYS A 32 16.59 23.45 29.98
C CYS A 32 15.74 22.31 30.59
N ALA A 33 15.48 21.23 29.86
CA ALA A 33 14.61 20.14 30.33
C ALA A 33 15.20 19.34 31.52
N SER A 34 16.51 19.42 31.75
CA SER A 34 17.20 18.76 32.86
C SER A 34 16.85 19.31 34.25
N ARG A 35 16.20 20.48 34.35
CA ARG A 35 15.87 21.14 35.62
C ARG A 35 14.41 21.07 36.05
N ILE A 36 13.48 20.61 35.21
CA ILE A 36 12.03 20.71 35.49
C ILE A 36 11.31 19.36 35.52
N PHE A 37 11.80 18.32 34.84
CA PHE A 37 11.10 17.04 34.77
C PHE A 37 11.91 15.86 35.33
N SER A 38 11.27 15.06 36.20
CA SER A 38 11.89 13.87 36.77
C SER A 38 12.26 12.87 35.68
N ARG A 39 13.38 12.16 35.87
CA ARG A 39 13.91 11.14 34.93
C ARG A 39 12.87 10.12 34.46
N ARG A 40 11.80 9.88 35.23
CA ARG A 40 10.69 8.97 34.88
C ARG A 40 9.79 9.50 33.75
N LYS A 41 9.57 10.81 33.61
CA LYS A 41 8.76 11.38 32.52
C LYS A 41 9.51 11.44 31.18
N ILE A 42 10.84 11.59 31.22
CA ILE A 42 11.68 11.52 30.03
C ILE A 42 11.65 10.09 29.45
N ALA A 43 11.79 9.06 30.30
CA ALA A 43 11.73 7.66 29.86
C ALA A 43 10.38 7.26 29.22
N ALA A 44 9.26 7.78 29.73
CA ALA A 44 7.94 7.54 29.15
C ALA A 44 7.76 8.22 27.77
N MET A 45 8.42 9.36 27.54
CA MET A 45 8.34 10.09 26.27
C MET A 45 9.23 9.48 25.18
N THR A 46 10.35 8.83 25.55
CA THR A 46 11.21 8.10 24.60
C THR A 46 10.59 6.78 24.16
N CYS A 47 9.82 6.11 25.04
CA CYS A 47 9.19 4.82 24.75
C CYS A 47 8.05 4.91 23.70
N LEU A 48 7.50 6.11 23.46
CA LEU A 48 6.48 6.34 22.43
C LEU A 48 7.05 6.58 21.02
N VAL A 49 8.38 6.55 20.87
CA VAL A 49 9.07 6.81 19.59
C VAL A 49 9.67 5.54 18.98
N ASP A 50 9.61 4.40 19.67
CA ASP A 50 9.89 3.09 19.07
C ASP A 50 8.72 2.66 18.19
N ARG A 51 8.57 3.30 17.02
CA ARG A 51 7.90 2.64 15.90
C ARG A 51 8.74 1.40 15.61
N LYS A 52 8.27 0.21 16.03
CA LYS A 52 8.77 -1.05 15.48
C LYS A 52 8.85 -0.87 13.96
N PRO A 53 9.91 -1.34 13.29
CA PRO A 53 9.96 -1.28 11.82
C PRO A 53 8.67 -1.90 11.31
N TYR A 54 7.94 -1.14 10.49
CA TYR A 54 6.71 -1.62 9.88
C TYR A 54 7.10 -2.81 9.02
N GLN A 55 6.74 -4.01 9.47
CA GLN A 55 7.01 -5.22 8.71
C GLN A 55 5.97 -5.31 7.60
N THR A 56 6.41 -5.62 6.39
CA THR A 56 5.48 -5.89 5.28
C THR A 56 4.61 -7.10 5.63
N PRO A 57 3.28 -7.01 5.52
CA PRO A 57 2.40 -8.11 5.86
C PRO A 57 2.58 -9.26 4.87
N THR A 58 2.30 -10.48 5.32
CA THR A 58 2.18 -11.65 4.43
C THR A 58 0.79 -11.68 3.80
N ILE A 59 0.68 -12.14 2.55
CA ILE A 59 -0.62 -12.40 1.92
C ILE A 59 -0.95 -13.89 1.98
N LEU A 60 -2.18 -14.21 2.38
CA LEU A 60 -2.84 -15.47 2.06
C LEU A 60 -3.80 -15.27 0.90
N LEU A 61 -3.63 -16.07 -0.14
CA LEU A 61 -4.47 -16.05 -1.33
C LEU A 61 -4.98 -17.47 -1.62
N PRO A 62 -6.28 -17.74 -1.43
CA PRO A 62 -6.88 -19.02 -1.81
C PRO A 62 -6.68 -19.30 -3.29
N MET A 63 -6.36 -20.55 -3.63
CA MET A 63 -6.19 -20.97 -5.03
C MET A 63 -7.41 -20.62 -5.89
N SER A 64 -8.63 -20.75 -5.34
CA SER A 64 -9.86 -20.39 -6.08
C SER A 64 -9.89 -18.92 -6.50
N VAL A 65 -9.42 -18.00 -5.66
CA VAL A 65 -9.38 -16.56 -5.98
C VAL A 65 -8.28 -16.28 -7.01
N ARG A 66 -7.13 -16.94 -6.88
CA ARG A 66 -6.05 -16.86 -7.87
C ARG A 66 -6.51 -17.34 -9.24
N ASP A 67 -7.27 -18.42 -9.30
CA ASP A 67 -7.78 -18.99 -10.56
C ASP A 67 -8.87 -18.10 -11.18
N GLU A 68 -9.72 -17.46 -10.39
CA GLU A 68 -10.67 -16.43 -10.87
C GLU A 68 -9.95 -15.22 -11.49
N ILE A 69 -8.87 -14.75 -10.84
CA ILE A 69 -8.03 -13.65 -11.36
C ILE A 69 -7.36 -14.07 -12.68
N ALA A 70 -6.81 -15.29 -12.74
CA ALA A 70 -6.18 -15.81 -13.94
C ALA A 70 -7.18 -15.92 -15.10
N ALA A 71 -8.37 -16.49 -14.86
CA ALA A 71 -9.42 -16.61 -15.86
C ALA A 71 -9.84 -15.25 -16.43
N ASP A 72 -10.10 -14.25 -15.57
CA ASP A 72 -10.45 -12.89 -16.02
C ASP A 72 -9.31 -12.22 -16.80
N THR A 73 -8.05 -12.53 -16.48
CA THR A 73 -6.89 -12.06 -17.24
C THR A 73 -6.90 -12.60 -18.67
N TYR A 74 -7.06 -13.92 -18.82
CA TYR A 74 -7.05 -14.56 -20.14
C TYR A 74 -8.27 -14.16 -20.97
N ASP A 75 -9.45 -14.03 -20.37
CA ASP A 75 -10.69 -13.66 -21.05
C ASP A 75 -10.65 -12.24 -21.62
N ARG A 76 -9.78 -11.37 -21.09
CA ARG A 76 -9.68 -9.96 -21.50
C ARG A 76 -8.55 -9.65 -22.46
N LEU A 77 -7.66 -10.61 -22.73
CA LEU A 77 -6.58 -10.41 -23.69
C LEU A 77 -7.12 -9.90 -25.04
N PRO A 78 -6.46 -8.91 -25.68
CA PRO A 78 -5.18 -8.30 -25.32
C PRO A 78 -5.26 -7.12 -24.31
N ARG A 79 -6.45 -6.82 -23.76
CA ARG A 79 -6.66 -5.71 -22.84
C ARG A 79 -6.20 -6.05 -21.44
N GLU A 80 -5.83 -5.01 -20.69
CA GLU A 80 -5.62 -5.15 -19.25
C GLU A 80 -6.93 -5.50 -18.55
N ALA A 81 -6.91 -6.59 -17.80
CA ALA A 81 -7.91 -6.93 -16.82
C ALA A 81 -7.74 -6.03 -15.60
N CYS A 82 -8.83 -5.71 -14.91
CA CYS A 82 -8.76 -4.97 -13.66
C CYS A 82 -9.92 -5.33 -12.73
N GLY A 83 -9.71 -5.23 -11.43
CA GLY A 83 -10.71 -5.60 -10.45
C GLY A 83 -10.40 -5.20 -9.02
N ALA A 84 -11.35 -5.47 -8.14
CA ALA A 84 -11.27 -5.18 -6.71
C ALA A 84 -11.06 -6.45 -5.90
N LEU A 85 -10.29 -6.33 -4.83
CA LEU A 85 -9.96 -7.39 -3.89
C LEU A 85 -10.63 -7.13 -2.55
N PHE A 86 -11.26 -8.17 -2.00
CA PHE A 86 -11.95 -8.11 -0.72
C PHE A 86 -11.44 -9.18 0.24
N GLY A 87 -11.44 -8.87 1.53
CA GLY A 87 -11.12 -9.81 2.59
C GLY A 87 -10.70 -9.14 3.89
N ALA A 88 -9.96 -9.87 4.71
CA ALA A 88 -9.54 -9.42 6.02
C ALA A 88 -8.10 -8.87 5.99
N ARG A 89 -7.82 -7.86 6.83
CA ARG A 89 -6.46 -7.39 7.06
C ARG A 89 -6.19 -7.09 8.52
N ASN A 90 -4.99 -7.40 8.96
CA ASN A 90 -4.38 -6.89 10.17
C ASN A 90 -2.92 -6.47 9.85
N PRO A 91 -2.16 -5.91 10.80
CA PRO A 91 -0.80 -5.42 10.52
C PRO A 91 0.19 -6.46 10.00
N GLU A 92 -0.03 -7.75 10.24
CA GLU A 92 0.92 -8.84 9.90
C GLU A 92 0.42 -9.69 8.72
N LEU A 93 -0.89 -9.72 8.49
CA LEU A 93 -1.55 -10.62 7.55
C LEU A 93 -2.66 -9.93 6.76
N ILE A 94 -2.64 -10.15 5.45
CA ILE A 94 -3.75 -9.83 4.53
C ILE A 94 -4.29 -11.16 3.99
N VAL A 95 -5.60 -11.36 4.08
CA VAL A 95 -6.30 -12.51 3.51
C VAL A 95 -7.19 -12.01 2.39
N VAL A 96 -6.92 -12.44 1.17
CA VAL A 96 -7.75 -12.10 0.01
C VAL A 96 -8.83 -13.18 -0.12
N GLU A 97 -10.07 -12.84 0.24
CA GLU A 97 -11.18 -13.80 0.29
C GLU A 97 -12.00 -13.81 -1.00
N ASN A 98 -12.00 -12.71 -1.75
CA ASN A 98 -12.84 -12.57 -2.93
C ASN A 98 -12.21 -11.61 -3.95
N TYR A 99 -12.37 -11.93 -5.24
CA TYR A 99 -12.03 -11.08 -6.37
C TYR A 99 -13.29 -10.68 -7.13
N ARG A 100 -13.38 -9.40 -7.49
CA ARG A 100 -14.45 -8.90 -8.35
C ARG A 100 -13.86 -8.23 -9.59
N PRO A 101 -14.05 -8.81 -10.79
CA PRO A 101 -13.71 -8.13 -12.03
C PRO A 101 -14.47 -6.80 -12.14
N LEU A 102 -13.76 -5.76 -12.59
CA LEU A 102 -14.32 -4.45 -12.90
C LEU A 102 -14.13 -4.14 -14.39
N THR A 103 -14.92 -3.21 -14.90
CA THR A 103 -14.78 -2.75 -16.29
C THR A 103 -13.53 -1.86 -16.40
N ASN A 104 -12.64 -2.18 -17.36
CA ASN A 104 -11.57 -1.28 -17.75
C ASN A 104 -12.14 -0.17 -18.67
N ALA A 105 -12.11 1.07 -18.18
CA ALA A 105 -12.63 2.26 -18.83
C ALA A 105 -11.50 3.15 -19.41
N ALA A 106 -10.27 2.63 -19.53
CA ALA A 106 -9.16 3.39 -20.10
C ALA A 106 -9.43 3.71 -21.57
N GLU A 107 -8.95 4.87 -22.02
CA GLU A 107 -9.01 5.25 -23.44
C GLU A 107 -8.22 4.28 -24.33
N ASN A 108 -7.14 3.72 -23.78
CA ASN A 108 -6.28 2.74 -24.43
C ASN A 108 -6.12 1.48 -23.56
N PRO A 109 -7.12 0.58 -23.54
CA PRO A 109 -7.18 -0.54 -22.60
C PRO A 109 -6.15 -1.64 -22.85
N ASP A 110 -5.43 -1.61 -23.97
CA ASP A 110 -4.35 -2.55 -24.30
C ASP A 110 -3.03 -2.20 -23.59
N HIS A 111 -2.94 -0.99 -23.03
CA HIS A 111 -1.71 -0.42 -22.44
C HIS A 111 -1.92 0.32 -21.12
N ALA A 112 -3.17 0.39 -20.64
CA ALA A 112 -3.51 1.03 -19.39
C ALA A 112 -4.82 0.48 -18.85
N PHE A 113 -5.03 0.65 -17.54
CA PHE A 113 -6.30 0.42 -16.90
C PHE A 113 -6.87 1.70 -16.28
N LEU A 114 -8.19 1.82 -16.29
CA LEU A 114 -8.93 2.77 -15.49
C LEU A 114 -10.15 2.06 -14.93
N LEU A 115 -10.26 1.99 -13.60
CA LEU A 115 -11.41 1.36 -12.97
C LEU A 115 -12.66 2.19 -13.27
N LYS A 116 -13.68 1.56 -13.87
CA LYS A 116 -14.92 2.24 -14.21
C LYS A 116 -15.53 2.94 -12.98
N PRO A 117 -15.73 4.28 -13.00
CA PRO A 117 -16.07 5.05 -11.80
C PRO A 117 -17.30 4.55 -11.04
N GLU A 118 -18.38 4.14 -11.74
CA GLU A 118 -19.62 3.71 -11.08
C GLU A 118 -19.48 2.37 -10.35
N GLU A 119 -18.57 1.52 -10.78
CA GLU A 119 -18.29 0.23 -10.16
C GLU A 119 -17.25 0.41 -9.05
N TRP A 120 -16.19 1.16 -9.35
CA TRP A 120 -15.12 1.52 -8.43
C TRP A 120 -15.64 2.15 -7.13
N VAL A 121 -16.48 3.18 -7.24
CA VAL A 121 -17.03 3.88 -6.07
C VAL A 121 -17.80 2.91 -5.16
N LYS A 122 -18.55 1.97 -5.73
CA LYS A 122 -19.28 0.96 -4.93
C LYS A 122 -18.32 0.06 -4.16
N CYS A 123 -17.20 -0.33 -4.77
CA CYS A 123 -16.17 -1.13 -4.11
C CYS A 123 -15.55 -0.38 -2.91
N CYS A 124 -15.21 0.90 -3.06
CA CYS A 124 -14.65 1.71 -1.97
C CYS A 124 -15.52 1.78 -0.71
N PHE A 125 -16.85 1.69 -0.87
CA PHE A 125 -17.80 1.69 0.24
C PHE A 125 -18.24 0.28 0.68
N THR A 126 -17.78 -0.75 0.00
CA THR A 126 -18.06 -2.13 0.39
C THR A 126 -17.16 -2.51 1.57
N PRO A 127 -17.71 -3.09 2.65
CA PRO A 127 -16.89 -3.61 3.73
C PRO A 127 -15.82 -4.56 3.21
N ASN A 128 -14.68 -4.63 3.92
CA ASN A 128 -13.60 -5.57 3.61
C ASN A 128 -12.91 -5.30 2.25
N PHE A 129 -13.08 -4.14 1.63
CA PHE A 129 -12.25 -3.73 0.50
C PHE A 129 -10.79 -3.54 0.94
N ILE A 130 -9.87 -4.27 0.31
CA ILE A 130 -8.46 -4.33 0.74
C ILE A 130 -7.46 -4.04 -0.39
N GLY A 131 -7.87 -4.00 -1.64
CA GLY A 131 -6.93 -3.77 -2.72
C GLY A 131 -7.51 -3.80 -4.12
N ILE A 132 -6.64 -3.60 -5.09
CA ILE A 132 -6.98 -3.75 -6.51
C ILE A 132 -6.03 -4.72 -7.20
N TYR A 133 -6.51 -5.21 -8.32
CA TYR A 133 -5.78 -6.04 -9.26
C TYR A 133 -5.81 -5.39 -10.64
N HIS A 134 -4.72 -5.47 -11.38
CA HIS A 134 -4.72 -5.31 -12.83
C HIS A 134 -3.76 -6.30 -13.52
N SER A 135 -3.93 -6.51 -14.83
CA SER A 135 -3.07 -7.38 -15.60
C SER A 135 -2.14 -6.62 -16.54
N HIS A 136 -0.97 -7.20 -16.80
CA HIS A 136 -0.03 -6.81 -17.84
C HIS A 136 -0.03 -7.90 -18.95
N PRO A 137 -0.78 -7.70 -20.06
CA PRO A 137 -0.99 -8.72 -21.09
C PRO A 137 0.27 -9.19 -21.83
N THR A 138 1.28 -8.32 -21.91
CA THR A 138 2.48 -8.53 -22.74
C THR A 138 3.81 -8.36 -22.00
N THR A 139 3.76 -7.99 -20.72
CA THR A 139 4.95 -7.72 -19.90
C THR A 139 4.84 -8.47 -18.57
N LEU A 140 5.96 -8.54 -17.84
CA LEU A 140 5.98 -9.14 -16.50
C LEU A 140 5.09 -8.33 -15.54
N PRO A 141 4.61 -8.96 -14.45
CA PRO A 141 3.72 -8.30 -13.48
C PRO A 141 4.49 -7.38 -12.52
N GLU A 142 5.39 -6.56 -13.06
CA GLU A 142 6.13 -5.54 -12.32
C GLU A 142 5.51 -4.17 -12.60
N PRO A 143 5.42 -3.26 -11.61
CA PRO A 143 4.81 -1.94 -11.80
C PRO A 143 5.51 -1.16 -12.91
N SER A 144 4.71 -0.63 -13.82
CA SER A 144 5.16 0.31 -14.84
C SER A 144 5.40 1.71 -14.25
N ALA A 145 6.02 2.59 -15.04
CA ALA A 145 6.13 4.00 -14.65
C ALA A 145 4.75 4.65 -14.46
N THR A 146 3.78 4.30 -15.31
CA THR A 146 2.40 4.79 -15.24
C THR A 146 1.70 4.33 -13.96
N ASP A 147 1.90 3.07 -13.54
CA ASP A 147 1.34 2.56 -12.29
C ASP A 147 1.81 3.37 -11.07
N LEU A 148 3.11 3.68 -11.04
CA LEU A 148 3.73 4.48 -9.97
C LEU A 148 3.28 5.95 -10.00
N GLU A 149 3.11 6.52 -11.19
CA GLU A 149 2.59 7.89 -11.37
C GLU A 149 1.14 8.03 -10.92
N ASP A 150 0.33 6.99 -11.12
CA ASP A 150 -1.09 6.99 -10.75
C ASP A 150 -1.35 6.58 -9.30
N LEU A 151 -0.37 5.97 -8.63
CA LEU A 151 -0.47 5.52 -7.24
C LEU A 151 -0.97 6.60 -6.26
N PRO A 152 -0.56 7.89 -6.32
CA PRO A 152 -1.09 8.94 -5.45
C PRO A 152 -2.60 9.19 -5.57
N ARG A 153 -3.25 8.73 -6.65
CA ARG A 153 -4.70 8.87 -6.82
C ARG A 153 -5.50 7.98 -5.87
N PHE A 154 -4.91 6.86 -5.42
CA PHE A 154 -5.62 5.85 -4.64
C PHE A 154 -4.80 5.23 -3.49
N GLY A 155 -3.51 5.55 -3.34
CA GLY A 155 -2.59 4.90 -2.41
C GLY A 155 -2.94 5.03 -0.92
N SER A 156 -3.85 5.92 -0.54
CA SER A 156 -4.39 6.00 0.83
C SER A 156 -5.65 5.16 1.06
N LEU A 157 -6.29 4.66 0.01
CA LEU A 157 -7.61 4.02 0.09
C LEU A 157 -7.50 2.56 0.53
N PHE A 158 -6.45 1.87 0.12
CA PHE A 158 -6.25 0.45 0.36
C PHE A 158 -4.74 0.10 0.39
N PRO A 159 -4.36 -0.99 1.05
CA PRO A 159 -2.95 -1.37 1.20
C PRO A 159 -2.42 -2.30 0.11
N LEU A 160 -3.27 -3.00 -0.64
CA LEU A 160 -2.86 -4.09 -1.52
C LEU A 160 -3.01 -3.71 -3.00
N TYR A 161 -1.93 -3.91 -3.75
CA TYR A 161 -1.89 -3.73 -5.20
C TYR A 161 -1.33 -5.00 -5.84
N MET A 162 -2.11 -5.67 -6.69
CA MET A 162 -1.70 -6.92 -7.33
C MET A 162 -1.60 -6.74 -8.85
N ILE A 163 -0.56 -7.32 -9.44
CA ILE A 163 -0.33 -7.31 -10.89
C ILE A 163 -0.18 -8.74 -11.35
N GLY A 164 -0.88 -9.13 -12.43
CA GLY A 164 -0.76 -10.45 -13.02
C GLY A 164 -0.41 -10.41 -14.50
N SER A 165 0.21 -11.47 -15.01
CA SER A 165 0.61 -11.56 -16.41
C SER A 165 0.55 -13.00 -16.92
N PRO A 166 0.17 -13.24 -18.18
CA PRO A 166 0.35 -14.55 -18.80
C PRO A 166 1.84 -14.84 -19.01
N VAL A 167 2.26 -16.09 -18.83
CA VAL A 167 3.64 -16.58 -19.11
C VAL A 167 3.91 -16.62 -20.63
N SER A 168 2.85 -16.91 -21.41
CA SER A 168 2.87 -16.92 -22.86
C SER A 168 2.17 -15.67 -23.38
N PHE A 169 2.96 -14.65 -23.73
CA PHE A 169 2.43 -13.47 -24.41
C PHE A 169 1.99 -13.88 -25.83
N GLY A 170 0.79 -13.48 -26.25
CA GLY A 170 0.31 -13.73 -27.61
C GLY A 170 1.39 -13.38 -28.64
N ASP A 171 1.61 -14.30 -29.58
CA ASP A 171 2.60 -14.23 -30.68
C ASP A 171 4.03 -14.74 -30.40
N GLY A 172 4.22 -15.55 -29.35
CA GLY A 172 5.23 -16.62 -29.37
C GLY A 172 6.64 -16.25 -28.91
N LYS A 173 6.80 -15.29 -28.00
CA LYS A 173 8.05 -15.09 -27.26
C LYS A 173 7.80 -15.19 -25.76
N ALA A 174 8.25 -16.30 -25.18
CA ALA A 174 8.18 -16.59 -23.77
C ALA A 174 8.76 -15.44 -22.92
N ALA A 175 8.08 -15.10 -21.84
CA ALA A 175 8.67 -14.31 -20.76
C ALA A 175 10.00 -14.95 -20.38
N ALA A 176 11.08 -14.17 -20.44
CA ALA A 176 12.41 -14.64 -20.08
C ALA A 176 12.38 -15.22 -18.65
N GLN A 177 12.43 -16.55 -18.57
CA GLN A 177 12.72 -17.40 -17.41
C GLN A 177 12.64 -16.71 -16.04
N ALA A 178 11.44 -16.31 -15.62
CA ALA A 178 11.15 -16.32 -14.19
C ALA A 178 11.15 -17.79 -13.76
N LYS A 179 11.96 -18.14 -12.77
CA LYS A 179 12.16 -19.52 -12.33
C LYS A 179 10.85 -20.03 -11.70
N LYS A 180 10.04 -20.73 -12.50
CA LYS A 180 8.79 -21.38 -12.11
C LYS A 180 9.00 -22.21 -10.82
N PRO A 181 8.22 -21.99 -9.74
CA PRO A 181 8.17 -22.93 -8.62
C PRO A 181 7.78 -24.32 -9.14
N PRO A 182 8.44 -25.41 -8.70
CA PRO A 182 8.29 -26.74 -9.31
C PRO A 182 6.85 -27.28 -9.37
N ASP A 183 5.94 -26.77 -8.54
CA ASP A 183 4.59 -27.31 -8.32
C ASP A 183 3.44 -26.40 -8.80
N ASP A 184 3.70 -25.32 -9.55
CA ASP A 184 2.62 -24.46 -10.09
C ASP A 184 2.15 -24.97 -11.48
N PRO A 185 0.93 -25.51 -11.64
CA PRO A 185 0.48 -26.04 -12.92
C PRO A 185 0.22 -24.99 -13.99
N ASP A 186 0.04 -23.70 -13.65
CA ASP A 186 -0.51 -22.73 -14.60
C ASP A 186 0.50 -21.70 -15.12
N ASP A 187 0.26 -21.26 -16.35
CA ASP A 187 1.03 -20.26 -17.10
C ASP A 187 0.68 -18.82 -16.67
N PHE A 188 0.41 -18.58 -15.38
CA PHE A 188 0.00 -17.27 -14.87
C PHE A 188 0.94 -16.77 -13.77
N LEU A 189 1.58 -15.62 -14.01
CA LEU A 189 2.43 -14.93 -13.04
C LEU A 189 1.60 -13.93 -12.25
N LEU A 190 1.81 -13.88 -10.93
CA LEU A 190 1.10 -12.96 -10.06
C LEU A 190 2.07 -12.39 -9.01
N ASN A 191 2.17 -11.07 -8.97
CA ASN A 191 2.91 -10.35 -7.94
C ASN A 191 1.92 -9.55 -7.08
N ALA A 192 2.30 -9.32 -5.83
CA ALA A 192 1.58 -8.45 -4.92
C ALA A 192 2.52 -7.43 -4.30
N TYR A 193 1.98 -6.25 -4.05
CA TYR A 193 2.69 -5.10 -3.53
C TYR A 193 1.89 -4.49 -2.38
N PHE A 194 2.59 -4.16 -1.31
CA PHE A 194 2.08 -3.34 -0.22
C PHE A 194 2.30 -1.87 -0.55
N ILE A 195 1.25 -1.06 -0.43
CA ILE A 195 1.33 0.39 -0.66
C ILE A 195 1.82 1.07 0.62
N GLU A 196 3.01 1.67 0.56
CA GLU A 196 3.62 2.39 1.68
C GLU A 196 3.56 3.90 1.47
N GLU A 197 3.06 4.64 2.45
CA GLU A 197 3.20 6.10 2.46
C GLU A 197 4.61 6.47 2.97
N THR A 198 5.46 6.95 2.07
CA THR A 198 6.87 7.29 2.35
C THR A 198 7.01 8.72 2.88
N GLU A 199 6.20 9.63 2.35
CA GLU A 199 6.01 10.99 2.82
C GLU A 199 4.54 11.35 2.66
N ARG A 200 4.11 12.48 3.22
CA ARG A 200 2.72 12.94 3.09
C ARG A 200 2.28 12.93 1.62
N LEU A 201 1.29 12.08 1.30
CA LEU A 201 0.73 11.90 -0.05
C LEU A 201 1.72 11.36 -1.11
N LYS A 202 2.84 10.79 -0.70
CA LYS A 202 3.77 10.05 -1.57
C LYS A 202 3.74 8.58 -1.21
N TYR A 203 3.60 7.74 -2.22
CA TYR A 203 3.43 6.31 -2.05
C TYR A 203 4.50 5.54 -2.83
N ASP A 204 4.87 4.37 -2.30
CA ASP A 204 5.75 3.41 -2.96
C ASP A 204 5.15 2.00 -2.86
N LEU A 205 5.66 1.08 -3.67
CA LEU A 205 5.21 -0.31 -3.75
C LEU A 205 6.30 -1.26 -3.24
N SER A 206 6.09 -1.79 -2.05
CA SER A 206 6.94 -2.84 -1.49
C SER A 206 6.44 -4.21 -1.93
N LYS A 207 7.23 -4.94 -2.73
CA LYS A 207 6.87 -6.30 -3.15
C LYS A 207 6.73 -7.23 -1.93
N ILE A 208 5.64 -7.97 -1.88
CA ILE A 208 5.30 -8.88 -0.78
C ILE A 208 5.07 -10.29 -1.27
N MET A 209 5.40 -11.25 -0.40
CA MET A 209 5.29 -12.67 -0.71
C MET A 209 3.82 -13.11 -0.61
N ILE A 210 3.35 -13.77 -1.67
CA ILE A 210 2.05 -14.45 -1.68
C ILE A 210 2.25 -15.87 -1.16
N THR A 211 1.44 -16.26 -0.18
CA THR A 211 1.30 -17.64 0.26
C THR A 211 -0.04 -18.15 -0.23
N PHE A 212 -0.02 -19.17 -1.09
CA PHE A 212 -1.23 -19.80 -1.60
C PHE A 212 -1.79 -20.79 -0.58
N CYS A 213 -3.13 -20.86 -0.48
CA CYS A 213 -3.82 -21.78 0.43
C CYS A 213 -5.05 -22.46 -0.20
#